data_AF-A0A970TJM2-F1
#
_entry.id   AF-A0A970TJM2-F1
#
_cell.length_a   1.000
_cell.length_b   1.000
_cell.length_c   1.000
_cell.angle_alpha   90.00
_cell.angle_beta   90.00
_cell.angle_gamma   90.00
#
_symmetry.space_group_name_H-M   'P 1'
#
loop_
_entity.id
_entity.type
_entity.pdbx_description
1 polymer ?
#
loop_
_entity_poly.entity_id
_entity_poly.type
_entity_poly.pdbx_seq_one_letter_code
_entity_poly.pdbx_strand_id
1 'polypeptide(L)'
;VNATGLGKDRPGSPISDNAAFPEEALVWEINYRGSLEFMHQARRQAKERKLLIEDGWMYFIYGWTQVIAEVIHRDIRGELLHRLSAIASET
;
A
#
# COMPACT_ATOMS: atom_id res chain seq x y z
N VAL A 1 0.62 9.53 -5.00
CA VAL A 1 0.89 8.09 -5.18
C VAL A 1 2.39 7.87 -5.18
N ASN A 2 2.94 7.04 -4.29
CA ASN A 2 4.29 6.50 -4.39
C ASN A 2 4.23 5.17 -5.15
N ALA A 3 4.82 5.13 -6.34
CA ALA A 3 4.94 3.95 -7.18
C ALA A 3 6.41 3.59 -7.44
N THR A 4 7.32 4.08 -6.59
CA THR A 4 8.77 3.84 -6.69
C THR A 4 9.20 2.74 -5.71
N GLY A 5 10.43 2.25 -5.86
CA GLY A 5 11.04 1.34 -4.87
C GLY A 5 11.49 2.04 -3.57
N LEU A 6 11.38 3.38 -3.46
CA LEU A 6 11.70 4.10 -2.22
C LEU A 6 10.63 3.82 -1.17
N GLY A 7 11.07 3.43 0.03
CA GLY A 7 10.22 2.95 1.12
C GLY A 7 10.09 1.42 1.16
N LYS A 8 10.59 0.69 0.15
CA LYS A 8 10.55 -0.78 0.06
C LYS A 8 11.90 -1.42 -0.21
N ASP A 9 12.51 -1.07 -1.36
CA ASP A 9 13.77 -1.63 -1.84
C ASP A 9 14.96 -0.83 -1.28
N ARG A 10 14.75 0.47 -1.09
CA ARG A 10 15.65 1.36 -0.36
C ARG A 10 14.84 2.25 0.58
N PRO A 11 15.36 2.61 1.77
CA PRO A 11 14.69 3.57 2.63
C PRO A 11 14.48 4.93 1.96
N GLY A 12 13.43 5.63 2.36
CA GLY A 12 13.17 7.01 1.95
C GLY A 12 11.83 7.22 1.25
N SER A 13 11.64 8.44 0.75
CA SER A 13 10.42 8.89 0.09
C SER A 13 10.76 9.54 -1.25
N PRO A 14 9.90 9.43 -2.28
CA PRO A 14 10.07 10.17 -3.53
C PRO A 14 9.89 11.69 -3.37
N ILE A 15 9.44 12.16 -2.19
CA ILE A 15 9.32 13.58 -1.86
C ILE A 15 10.10 13.91 -0.58
N SER A 16 10.54 15.16 -0.47
CA SER A 16 11.24 15.64 0.73
C SER A 16 10.29 15.71 1.93
N ASP A 17 10.86 15.70 3.13
CA ASP A 17 10.07 15.85 4.37
C ASP A 17 9.38 17.22 4.52
N ASN A 18 9.81 18.22 3.73
CA ASN A 18 9.20 19.55 3.68
C ASN A 18 7.96 19.61 2.78
N ALA A 19 7.65 18.55 2.03
CA ALA A 19 6.52 18.52 1.13
C ALA A 19 5.19 18.50 1.90
N ALA A 20 4.24 19.33 1.47
CA ALA A 20 2.88 19.33 1.97
C ALA A 20 1.97 18.55 1.02
N PHE A 21 1.17 17.63 1.55
CA PHE A 21 0.10 17.01 0.77
C PHE A 21 -1.02 18.04 0.53
N PRO A 22 -1.73 18.01 -0.61
CA PRO A 22 -2.93 18.81 -0.78
C PRO A 22 -3.99 18.45 0.26
N GLU A 23 -4.85 19.40 0.63
CA GLU A 23 -5.99 19.12 1.51
C GLU A 23 -6.95 18.12 0.85
N GLU A 24 -7.54 17.23 1.66
CA GLU A 24 -8.50 16.20 1.26
C GLU A 24 -7.96 15.23 0.18
N ALA A 25 -6.62 15.14 0.05
CA ALA A 25 -5.99 14.28 -0.93
C ALA A 25 -6.05 12.80 -0.55
N LEU A 26 -6.17 11.95 -1.59
CA LEU A 26 -5.90 10.53 -1.52
C LEU A 26 -4.39 10.28 -1.69
N VAL A 27 -3.76 9.76 -0.66
CA VAL A 27 -2.33 9.45 -0.62
C VAL A 27 -2.14 7.94 -0.63
N TRP A 28 -1.63 7.43 -1.75
CA TRP A 28 -1.41 6.00 -1.92
C TRP A 28 0.08 5.66 -1.82
N GLU A 29 0.45 4.79 -0.89
CA GLU A 29 1.75 4.11 -0.84
C GLU A 29 1.57 2.71 -1.45
N ILE A 30 2.03 2.48 -2.68
CA ILE A 30 1.88 1.17 -3.34
C ILE A 30 2.80 0.12 -2.71
N ASN A 31 3.84 0.55 -1.99
CA ASN A 31 4.66 -0.37 -1.22
C ASN A 31 3.88 -0.93 -0.04
N TYR A 32 4.15 -2.19 0.32
CA TYR A 32 3.44 -2.94 1.36
C TYR A 32 4.37 -3.49 2.45
N ARG A 33 5.68 -3.27 2.30
CA ARG A 33 6.72 -3.68 3.23
C ARG A 33 7.90 -2.71 3.15
N GLY A 34 8.74 -2.73 4.18
CA GLY A 34 9.91 -1.86 4.27
C GLY A 34 9.67 -0.69 5.21
N SER A 35 10.33 0.42 4.94
CA SER A 35 10.37 1.60 5.82
C SER A 35 9.25 2.62 5.55
N LEU A 36 8.66 2.62 4.35
CA LEU A 36 7.40 3.30 4.00
C LEU A 36 7.34 4.79 4.38
N GLU A 37 8.44 5.54 4.24
CA GLU A 37 8.55 6.91 4.74
C GLU A 37 7.54 7.88 4.11
N PHE A 38 7.15 7.68 2.84
CA PHE A 38 6.09 8.47 2.21
C PHE A 38 4.73 8.32 2.92
N MET A 39 4.38 7.10 3.34
CA MET A 39 3.19 6.86 4.15
C MET A 39 3.33 7.48 5.54
N HIS A 40 4.51 7.45 6.15
CA HIS A 40 4.76 8.14 7.42
C HIS A 40 4.62 9.67 7.29
N GLN A 41 5.13 10.26 6.21
CA GLN A 41 4.93 11.68 5.88
C GLN A 41 3.44 12.02 5.79
N ALA A 42 2.66 11.19 5.09
CA ALA A 42 1.21 11.37 4.97
C ALA A 42 0.51 11.28 6.32
N ARG A 43 0.84 10.27 7.15
CA ARG A 43 0.25 10.07 8.47
C ARG A 43 0.49 11.26 9.40
N ARG A 44 1.65 11.91 9.33
CA ARG A 44 1.94 13.14 10.10
C ARG A 44 1.01 14.30 9.74
N GLN A 45 0.57 14.37 8.49
CA GLN A 45 -0.28 15.44 7.96
C GLN A 45 -1.78 15.07 7.90
N ALA A 46 -2.13 13.82 8.22
CA ALA A 46 -3.46 13.26 7.94
C ALA A 46 -4.61 14.03 8.58
N LYS A 47 -4.49 14.36 9.87
CA LYS A 47 -5.55 15.05 10.62
C LYS A 47 -5.71 16.49 10.16
N GLU A 48 -4.61 17.22 10.02
CA GLU A 48 -4.61 18.65 9.65
C GLU A 48 -5.17 18.85 8.23
N ARG A 49 -4.81 17.95 7.31
CA ARG A 49 -5.14 18.07 5.89
C ARG A 49 -6.26 17.14 5.43
N LYS A 50 -6.92 16.42 6.35
CA LYS A 50 -7.98 15.44 6.07
C LYS A 50 -7.59 14.41 5.01
N LEU A 51 -6.39 13.86 5.11
CA LEU A 51 -5.88 12.92 4.10
C LEU A 51 -6.54 11.55 4.23
N LEU A 52 -6.88 10.97 3.08
CA LEU A 52 -7.19 9.54 2.97
C LEU A 52 -5.90 8.82 2.59
N ILE A 53 -5.47 7.85 3.41
CA ILE A 53 -4.20 7.15 3.24
C ILE A 53 -4.49 5.69 2.97
N GLU A 54 -4.00 5.20 1.85
CA GLU A 54 -4.11 3.81 1.43
C GLU A 54 -2.72 3.18 1.38
N ASP A 55 -2.59 1.96 1.90
CA ASP A 55 -1.37 1.17 1.80
C ASP A 55 -1.40 0.19 0.62
N GLY A 56 -0.25 -0.42 0.35
CA GLY A 56 -0.06 -1.29 -0.81
C GLY A 56 -0.47 -2.74 -0.58
N TRP A 57 -0.87 -3.15 0.63
CA TRP A 57 -1.04 -4.57 0.97
C TRP A 57 -2.14 -5.21 0.13
N MET A 58 -3.33 -4.62 0.12
CA MET A 58 -4.44 -5.16 -0.65
C MET A 58 -4.19 -5.11 -2.16
N TYR A 59 -3.48 -4.09 -2.64
CA TYR A 59 -3.04 -4.02 -4.03
C TYR A 59 -2.11 -5.20 -4.39
N PHE A 60 -1.13 -5.51 -3.53
CA PHE A 60 -0.26 -6.67 -3.68
C PHE A 60 -1.04 -7.99 -3.69
N ILE A 61 -1.96 -8.17 -2.74
CA ILE A 61 -2.80 -9.38 -2.65
C ILE A 61 -3.63 -9.54 -3.92
N TYR A 62 -4.31 -8.50 -4.40
CA TYR A 62 -5.07 -8.58 -5.65
C TYR A 62 -4.19 -8.93 -6.84
N GLY A 63 -3.05 -8.26 -7.01
CA GLY A 63 -2.16 -8.50 -8.14
C GLY A 63 -1.62 -9.94 -8.17
N TRP A 64 -1.23 -10.49 -7.02
CA TRP A 64 -0.71 -11.85 -6.94
C TRP A 64 -1.82 -12.90 -7.11
N THR A 65 -2.95 -12.73 -6.43
CA THR A 65 -4.05 -13.71 -6.48
C THR A 65 -4.75 -13.77 -7.82
N GLN A 66 -4.85 -12.68 -8.58
CA GLN A 66 -5.43 -12.68 -9.92
C GLN A 66 -4.64 -13.60 -10.88
N VAL A 67 -3.31 -13.51 -10.87
CA VAL A 67 -2.47 -14.38 -11.71
C VAL A 67 -2.52 -15.82 -11.24
N ILE A 68 -2.46 -16.07 -9.92
CA ILE A 68 -2.55 -17.42 -9.39
C ILE A 68 -3.89 -18.08 -9.72
N ALA A 69 -5.00 -17.35 -9.61
CA ALA A 69 -6.33 -17.86 -9.94
C ALA A 69 -6.41 -18.39 -11.39
N GLU A 70 -5.72 -17.75 -12.33
CA GLU A 70 -5.61 -18.21 -13.71
C GLU A 70 -4.79 -19.51 -13.83
N VAL A 71 -3.64 -19.58 -13.13
CA VAL A 71 -2.76 -20.77 -13.15
C VAL A 71 -3.45 -22.00 -12.57
N ILE A 72 -4.23 -21.85 -11.49
CA ILE A 72 -4.89 -22.98 -10.82
C ILE A 72 -6.34 -23.20 -11.27
N HIS A 73 -6.83 -22.41 -12.23
CA HIS A 73 -8.21 -22.44 -12.72
C HIS A 73 -9.28 -22.39 -11.62
N ARG A 74 -9.03 -21.60 -10.57
CA ARG A 74 -9.94 -21.45 -9.43
C ARG A 74 -10.03 -19.99 -9.03
N ASP A 75 -11.26 -19.49 -8.90
CA ASP A 75 -11.49 -18.12 -8.50
C ASP A 75 -11.03 -17.85 -7.05
N ILE A 76 -10.33 -16.74 -6.84
CA ILE A 76 -9.84 -16.28 -5.53
C ILE A 76 -10.44 -14.90 -5.27
N ARG A 77 -11.65 -14.89 -4.68
CA ARG A 77 -12.42 -13.66 -4.40
C ARG A 77 -13.14 -13.75 -3.06
N GLY A 78 -13.67 -12.60 -2.61
CA GLY A 78 -14.49 -12.51 -1.41
C GLY A 78 -13.76 -13.03 -0.17
N GLU A 79 -14.44 -13.84 0.62
CA GLU A 79 -13.92 -14.40 1.87
C GLU A 79 -12.60 -15.16 1.68
N LEU A 80 -12.46 -15.91 0.59
CA LEU A 80 -11.23 -16.66 0.32
C LEU A 80 -10.02 -15.72 0.16
N LEU A 81 -10.18 -14.63 -0.57
CA LEU A 81 -9.12 -13.63 -0.75
C LEU A 81 -8.76 -12.96 0.58
N HIS A 82 -9.75 -12.60 1.39
CA HIS A 82 -9.50 -12.02 2.72
C HIS A 82 -8.78 -12.99 3.66
N ARG A 83 -9.15 -14.28 3.62
CA ARG A 83 -8.46 -15.32 4.41
C ARG A 83 -7.01 -15.51 3.99
N LEU A 84 -6.73 -15.55 2.69
CA LEU A 84 -5.37 -15.65 2.18
C LEU A 84 -4.54 -14.41 2.52
N SER A 85 -5.14 -13.21 2.44
CA SER A 85 -4.54 -11.95 2.89
C SER A 85 -4.15 -12.02 4.37
N ALA A 86 -5.06 -12.47 5.24
CA ALA A 86 -4.78 -12.60 6.68
C ALA A 86 -3.60 -13.55 6.94
N ILE A 87 -3.60 -14.75 6.35
CA ILE A 87 -2.53 -15.74 6.49
C ILE A 87 -1.18 -15.16 6.02
N ALA A 88 -1.17 -14.43 4.90
CA ALA A 88 0.06 -13.84 4.37
C ALA A 88 0.62 -12.70 5.24
N SER A 89 -0.23 -12.06 6.05
CA SER A 89 0.16 -10.99 6.98
C SER A 89 0.60 -11.48 8.36
N GLU A 90 0.39 -12.76 8.67
CA GLU A 90 0.86 -13.40 9.90
C GLU A 90 2.36 -13.68 9.77
N THR A 91 3.22 -12.80 10.30
CA THR A 91 4.68 -13.00 10.39
C THR A 91 5.27 -12.28 11.58
#